data_AF-A0ABC9XVA2-F1
#
_entry.id   AF-A0ABC9XVA2-F1
#
_cell.length_a   1.000
_cell.length_b   1.000
_cell.length_c   1.000
_cell.angle_alpha   90.00
_cell.angle_beta   90.00
_cell.angle_gamma   90.00
#
_symmetry.space_group_name_H-M   'P 1'
#
loop_
_entity.id
_entity.type
_entity.pdbx_description
1 polymer ?
#
loop_
_entity_poly.entity_id
_entity_poly.type
_entity_poly.pdbx_seq_one_letter_code
_entity_poly.pdbx_strand_id
1 'polypeptide(L)' 'MEFLLRLKGNTDVWLGLRRQGERLERVDGSSFNQRIPVQGQEPCLFLKDHDLWSSSCSKQRPYVCSKASVLMGTT' A
#
# COMPACT_ATOMS: atom_id res chain seq x y z
N MET A 1 -2.70 -6.75 -8.28
CA MET A 1 -3.36 -6.74 -6.95
C MET A 1 -3.60 -8.15 -6.41
N GLU A 2 -3.87 -9.14 -7.26
CA GLU A 2 -4.32 -10.48 -6.85
C GLU A 2 -3.42 -11.19 -5.82
N PHE A 3 -2.09 -11.11 -5.95
CA PHE A 3 -1.16 -11.64 -4.96
C PHE A 3 -1.37 -11.04 -3.56
N LEU A 4 -1.48 -9.71 -3.46
CA LEU A 4 -1.71 -9.02 -2.19
C LEU A 4 -3.07 -9.34 -1.58
N LEU A 5 -4.09 -9.55 -2.41
CA LEU A 5 -5.43 -9.96 -1.97
C LEU A 5 -5.42 -11.36 -1.35
N ARG A 6 -4.72 -12.29 -1.99
CA ARG A 6 -4.52 -13.65 -1.45
C ARG A 6 -3.68 -13.63 -0.17
N LEU A 7 -2.63 -12.80 -0.12
CA LEU A 7 -1.76 -12.65 1.05
C LEU A 7 -2.48 -12.07 2.26
N LYS A 8 -3.31 -11.02 2.07
CA LYS A 8 -4.02 -10.36 3.19
C LYS A 8 -5.19 -11.20 3.72
N GLY A 9 -5.75 -12.09 2.89
CA GLY A 9 -7.00 -12.80 3.18
C GLY A 9 -8.14 -11.83 3.52
N ASN A 10 -8.82 -12.08 4.64
CA ASN A 10 -9.96 -11.28 5.10
C ASN A 10 -9.55 -10.05 5.94
N THR A 11 -8.26 -9.76 6.06
CA THR A 11 -7.76 -8.68 6.90
C THR A 11 -7.52 -7.41 6.09
N ASP A 12 -7.87 -6.27 6.67
CA ASP A 12 -7.49 -4.96 6.18
C ASP A 12 -6.02 -4.69 6.55
N VAL A 13 -5.17 -4.49 5.56
CA VAL A 13 -3.72 -4.33 5.78
C VAL A 13 -3.23 -2.97 5.31
N TRP A 14 -2.39 -2.32 6.11
CA TRP A 14 -1.64 -1.15 5.68
C TRP A 14 -0.70 -1.52 4.52
N LEU A 15 -0.60 -0.60 3.56
CA LEU A 15 0.41 -0.64 2.52
C LEU A 15 1.44 0.47 2.78
N GLY A 16 2.65 0.28 2.26
CA GLY A 16 3.71 1.29 2.28
C GLY A 16 3.45 2.44 1.31
N LEU A 17 2.25 3.03 1.36
CA LEU A 17 1.78 4.14 0.54
C LEU A 17 1.19 5.22 1.44
N ARG A 18 1.50 6.48 1.14
CA ARG A 18 0.92 7.65 1.79
C ARG A 18 0.45 8.67 0.77
N ARG A 19 -0.57 9.44 1.12
CA ARG A 19 -1.00 10.62 0.37
C ARG A 19 -0.20 11.83 0.81
N GLN A 20 0.28 12.61 -0.16
CA GLN A 20 0.91 13.91 0.02
C GLN A 20 0.28 14.88 -0.98
N GLY A 21 -0.65 15.70 -0.48
CA GLY A 21 -1.55 16.49 -1.33
C GLY A 21 -2.35 15.59 -2.28
N GLU A 22 -2.26 15.87 -3.58
CA GLU A 22 -2.94 15.10 -4.63
C GLU A 22 -2.17 13.85 -5.08
N ARG A 23 -0.94 13.63 -4.59
CA ARG A 23 -0.07 12.52 -5.01
C ARG A 23 -0.05 11.40 -3.99
N LEU A 24 0.19 10.19 -4.49
CA LEU A 24 0.54 9.05 -3.66
C LEU A 24 2.05 8.81 -3.74
N GLU A 25 2.65 8.53 -2.59
CA GLU A 25 4.08 8.27 -2.46
C GLU A 25 4.30 6.91 -1.79
N ARG A 26 5.36 6.22 -2.22
CA ARG A 26 5.91 5.07 -1.48
C ARG A 26 6.70 5.56 -0.27
N VAL A 27 7.09 4.63 0.60
CA VAL A 27 7.91 4.91 1.79
C VAL A 27 9.26 5.58 1.48
N ASP A 28 9.78 5.43 0.27
CA ASP A 28 11.02 6.05 -0.21
C ASP A 28 10.81 7.45 -0.82
N GLY A 29 9.58 7.98 -0.80
CA GLY A 29 9.21 9.27 -1.39
C GLY A 29 8.97 9.23 -2.90
N SER A 30 9.20 8.09 -3.56
CA SER A 30 8.93 7.96 -4.99
C SER A 30 7.42 8.00 -5.27
N SER A 31 7.02 8.67 -6.35
CA SER A 31 5.61 8.77 -6.74
C SER A 31 5.05 7.39 -7.13
N PHE A 32 3.87 7.10 -6.61
CA PHE A 32 3.09 5.91 -6.95
C PHE A 32 2.01 6.28 -7.97
N ASN A 33 2.14 5.76 -9.19
CA ASN A 33 1.13 5.94 -10.23
C ASN A 33 -0.12 5.13 -9.91
N GLN A 34 -1.13 5.81 -9.38
CA GLN A 34 -2.40 5.23 -9.01
C GLN A 34 -3.13 4.70 -10.26
N ARG A 35 -3.39 3.39 -10.30
CA ARG A 35 -4.24 2.75 -11.32
C ARG A 35 -5.62 2.35 -10.79
N ILE A 36 -5.81 2.46 -9.48
CA ILE A 36 -6.99 1.95 -8.76
C ILE A 36 -7.52 3.11 -7.91
N PRO A 37 -8.83 3.40 -7.91
CA PRO A 37 -9.41 4.45 -7.09
C PRO A 37 -9.05 4.31 -5.61
N VAL A 38 -8.84 5.43 -4.92
CA VAL A 38 -8.64 5.47 -3.47
C VAL A 38 -9.89 6.04 -2.83
N GLN A 39 -10.46 5.31 -1.89
CA GLN A 39 -11.61 5.74 -1.09
C GLN A 39 -11.15 6.59 0.09
N GLY A 40 -11.72 7.79 0.21
CA GLY A 40 -11.38 8.78 1.24
C GLY A 40 -10.16 9.65 0.90
N GLN A 41 -9.84 10.58 1.80
CA GLN A 41 -8.82 11.62 1.61
C GLN A 41 -7.74 11.65 2.71
N GLU A 42 -7.70 10.64 3.57
CA GLU A 42 -6.77 10.56 4.69
C GLU A 42 -5.34 10.18 4.24
N PRO A 43 -4.32 10.42 5.09
CA PRO A 43 -2.92 10.29 4.67
C PRO A 43 -2.42 8.85 4.47
N CYS A 44 -2.88 7.86 5.24
CA CYS A 44 -2.36 6.50 5.16
C CYS A 44 -3.30 5.57 4.38
N LEU A 45 -2.73 4.73 3.51
CA LEU A 45 -3.50 3.85 2.63
C LEU A 45 -3.45 2.39 3.09
N PHE A 46 -4.61 1.75 3.12
CA PHE A 46 -4.77 0.33 3.39
C PHE A 46 -5.56 -0.35 2.28
N LEU A 47 -5.34 -1.66 2.16
CA LEU A 47 -6.07 -2.52 1.25
C LEU A 47 -7.27 -3.12 1.99
N LYS A 48 -8.47 -2.83 1.49
CA LYS A 48 -9.74 -3.40 1.97
C LYS A 48 -10.48 -3.98 0.78
N ASP A 49 -10.86 -5.24 0.88
CA ASP A 49 -11.39 -6.01 -0.23
C ASP A 49 -10.50 -5.83 -1.47
N HIS A 50 -11.03 -5.32 -2.59
CA HIS A 50 -10.29 -5.11 -3.84
C HIS A 50 -9.83 -3.67 -4.03
N ASP A 51 -10.10 -2.79 -3.06
CA ASP A 51 -9.96 -1.35 -3.19
C ASP A 51 -8.91 -0.78 -2.23
N LEU A 52 -8.34 0.36 -2.63
CA LEU A 52 -7.51 1.16 -1.74
C LEU A 52 -8.39 2.11 -0.95
N TRP A 53 -8.21 2.12 0.36
CA TRP A 53 -8.90 3.01 1.27
C TRP A 53 -7.88 3.84 2.03
N SER A 54 -8.31 5.01 2.48
CA SER A 54 -7.50 5.89 3.31
C SER A 54 -8.04 5.97 4.74
N SER A 55 -7.16 6.09 5.72
CA SER A 55 -7.53 6.41 7.10
C SER A 55 -6.38 7.10 7.83
N SER A 56 -6.69 7.66 9.00
CA SER A 56 -5.67 8.22 9.88
C SER A 56 -4.59 7.19 10.19
N CYS A 57 -3.33 7.61 10.09
CA CYS A 57 -2.15 6.76 10.30
C CYS A 57 -2.05 6.21 11.73
N SER A 58 -2.78 6.78 12.70
CA SER A 58 -2.79 6.30 14.08
C SER A 58 -3.63 5.03 14.29
N LYS A 59 -4.47 4.64 13.31
CA LYS A 59 -5.27 3.41 13.43
C LYS A 59 -4.39 2.16 13.41
N GLN A 60 -4.60 1.30 14.40
CA GLN A 60 -3.94 0.00 14.49
C GLN A 60 -4.49 -0.94 13.41
N ARG A 61 -3.62 -1.39 12.50
CA ARG A 61 -3.88 -2.46 11.53
C ARG A 61 -2.58 -3.22 11.25
N PRO A 62 -2.64 -4.50 10.88
CA PRO A 62 -1.47 -5.21 10.36
C PRO A 62 -0.98 -4.55 9.06
N TYR A 63 0.27 -4.78 8.70
CA TYR A 63 0.91 -4.19 7.53
C TYR A 63 1.62 -5.25 6.69
N VAL A 64 1.68 -5.01 5.38
CA VAL A 64 2.45 -5.83 4.45
C VAL A 64 3.73 -5.09 4.07
N CYS A 65 4.87 -5.71 4.36
CA CYS A 65 6.17 -5.23 3.88
C CYS A 65 6.52 -5.89 2.54
N SER A 66 7.22 -5.14 1.69
CA SER A 66 7.86 -5.69 0.49
C SER A 66 9.28 -5.17 0.42
N LYS A 67 10.17 -6.00 -0.12
CA LYS A 67 11.56 -5.66 -0.40
C LYS A 67 11.89 -6.23 -1.77
N ALA A 68 12.67 -5.51 -2.56
CA ALA A 68 13.23 -6.09 -3.77
C ALA A 68 14.07 -7.31 -3.38
N SER A 69 13.68 -8.49 -3.86
CA SER A 69 14.56 -9.65 -3.80
C SER A 69 15.70 -9.37 -4.76
N VAL A 70 16.90 -9.16 -4.21
CA VAL A 70 18.10 -9.21 -5.03
C VAL A 70 18.20 -10.65 -5.51
N LEU A 71 17.94 -10.89 -6.80
CA LEU A 71 18.52 -12.07 -7.45
C LEU A 71 20.03 -11.88 -7.38
N MET A 72 20.63 -12.36 -6.30
CA MET A 72 22.07 -12.55 -6.24
C MET A 72 22.39 -13.74 -7.14
N GLY A 73 22.65 -13.43 -8.41
CA GLY A 73 23.17 -14.34 -9.43
C GLY A 73 23.59 -13.50 -10.63
N THR A 74 24.81 -12.97 -10.68
CA THR A 74 26.02 -13.60 -11.23
C THR A 74 25.91 -13.91 -12.73
N THR A 75 26.36 -12.97 -13.57
CA THR A 75 27.51 -13.09 -14.50
C THR A 75 27.78 -11.73 -15.13
#